data_AF-A0A7X8GCG4-F1
#
_entry.id   AF-A0A7X8GCG4-F1
#
_cell.length_a   1.000
_cell.length_b   1.000
_cell.length_c   1.000
_cell.angle_alpha   90.00
_cell.angle_beta   90.00
_cell.angle_gamma   90.00
#
_symmetry.space_group_name_H-M   'P 1'
#
loop_
_entity.id
_entity.type
_entity.pdbx_description
1 polymer ?
#
loop_
_entity_poly.entity_id
_entity_poly.type
_entity_poly.pdbx_seq_one_letter_code
_entity_poly.pdbx_strand_id
1 'polypeptide(L)'
;MDLITPGFGLVFWTTVIFLILLLVLKKVAWKPIVGAIDSRNKSIADALKLAETTRAEMAQLQADNETIIQEARKERDTLLKEARDLKEQIIAQAQQEAKSEAEKITQQALQSIENEKLNAIEELRGKVAEISIEIAEKILAQELSDKKASEKFINQSIQNLKLN
;
A
#
# COMPACT_ATOMS: atom_id res chain seq x y z
N MET A 1 47.40 40.28 -99.62
CA MET A 1 47.26 39.44 -98.40
C MET A 1 46.24 40.12 -97.49
N ASP A 2 44.99 40.27 -97.97
CA ASP A 2 43.96 41.11 -97.31
C ASP A 2 42.75 40.30 -96.82
N LEU A 3 42.93 38.99 -96.63
CA LEU A 3 41.83 38.07 -96.27
C LEU A 3 41.91 37.53 -94.83
N ILE A 4 42.87 37.99 -94.02
CA ILE A 4 43.16 37.40 -92.69
C ILE A 4 43.06 38.41 -91.54
N THR A 5 43.01 39.72 -91.82
CA THR A 5 42.68 40.73 -90.79
C THR A 5 41.17 41.00 -90.84
N PRO A 6 40.39 40.63 -89.81
CA PRO A 6 39.01 41.10 -89.72
C PRO A 6 39.02 42.62 -89.82
N GLY A 7 38.19 43.20 -90.70
CA GLY A 7 38.13 44.65 -90.88
C GLY A 7 37.92 45.33 -89.51
N PHE A 8 38.63 46.43 -89.25
CA PHE A 8 38.62 47.14 -87.96
C PHE A 8 37.20 47.38 -87.40
N GLY A 9 36.19 47.56 -88.27
CA GLY A 9 34.79 47.69 -87.87
C GLY A 9 34.19 46.44 -87.20
N LEU A 10 34.52 45.22 -87.67
CA LEU A 10 34.01 43.98 -87.09
C LEU A 10 34.58 43.75 -85.69
N VAL A 11 35.88 44.01 -85.50
CA VAL A 11 36.56 43.89 -84.20
C VAL A 11 36.00 44.92 -83.21
N PHE A 12 35.75 46.15 -83.66
CA PHE A 12 35.14 47.18 -82.83
C PHE A 12 33.74 46.78 -82.35
N TRP A 13 32.83 46.42 -83.27
CA TRP A 13 31.46 46.04 -82.91
C TRP A 13 31.37 44.77 -82.07
N THR A 14 32.19 43.75 -82.35
CA THR A 14 32.26 42.55 -81.50
C THR A 14 32.76 42.85 -80.09
N THR A 15 33.76 43.74 -79.94
CA THR A 15 34.23 44.19 -78.62
C THR A 15 33.15 44.97 -77.87
N VAL A 16 32.42 45.86 -78.54
CA VAL A 16 31.31 46.62 -77.94
C VAL A 16 30.21 45.66 -77.47
N ILE A 17 29.79 44.70 -78.31
CA ILE A 17 28.77 43.71 -77.95
C ILE A 17 29.26 42.82 -76.80
N PHE A 18 30.53 42.40 -76.80
CA PHE A 18 31.13 41.63 -75.72
C PHE A 18 31.14 42.40 -74.39
N LEU A 19 31.51 43.68 -74.40
CA LEU A 19 31.48 44.53 -73.21
C LEU A 19 30.06 44.75 -72.69
N ILE A 20 29.09 44.98 -73.58
CA ILE A 20 27.68 45.08 -73.20
C ILE A 20 27.20 43.77 -72.57
N LEU A 21 27.51 42.62 -73.19
CA LEU A 21 27.18 41.30 -72.66
C LEU A 21 27.82 41.08 -71.28
N LEU A 22 29.09 41.43 -71.11
CA LEU A 22 29.82 41.30 -69.84
C LEU A 22 29.17 42.15 -68.74
N LEU A 23 28.80 43.40 -69.04
CA LEU A 23 28.09 44.27 -68.09
C LEU A 23 26.72 43.72 -67.70
N VAL A 24 25.97 43.17 -68.66
CA VAL A 24 24.69 42.50 -68.40
C VAL A 24 24.89 41.26 -67.54
N LEU A 25 25.86 40.40 -67.88
CA LEU A 25 26.16 39.19 -67.10
C LEU A 25 26.61 39.53 -65.68
N LYS A 26 27.47 40.55 -65.52
CA LYS A 26 27.94 41.02 -64.21
C LYS A 26 26.78 41.48 -63.34
N LYS A 27 25.79 42.17 -63.91
CA LYS A 27 24.61 42.66 -63.15
C LYS A 27 23.60 41.54 -62.87
N VAL A 28 23.38 40.63 -63.81
CA VAL A 28 22.30 39.63 -63.75
C VAL A 28 22.74 38.32 -63.11
N ALA A 29 23.93 37.79 -63.41
CA ALA A 29 24.38 36.48 -62.94
C ALA A 29 25.03 36.50 -61.54
N TRP A 30 25.60 37.64 -61.12
CA TRP A 30 26.31 37.72 -59.84
C TRP A 30 25.37 37.56 -58.63
N LYS A 31 24.18 38.18 -58.69
CA LYS A 31 23.18 38.14 -57.63
C LYS A 31 22.66 36.72 -57.32
N PRO A 32 22.23 35.89 -58.30
CA PRO A 32 21.77 34.54 -58.02
C PRO A 32 22.90 33.60 -57.58
N ILE A 33 24.13 33.77 -58.07
CA ILE A 33 25.28 32.94 -57.65
C ILE A 33 25.61 33.17 -56.18
N VAL A 34 25.75 34.43 -55.76
CA VAL A 34 26.03 34.76 -54.35
C VAL A 34 24.86 34.33 -53.46
N GLY A 35 23.62 34.58 -53.88
CA GLY A 35 22.44 34.15 -53.14
C GLY A 35 22.35 32.63 -52.94
N ALA A 36 22.75 31.83 -53.94
CA ALA A 36 22.79 30.37 -53.82
C ALA A 36 23.86 29.90 -52.82
N ILE A 37 25.03 30.54 -52.82
CA ILE A 37 26.11 30.25 -51.86
C ILE A 37 25.70 30.64 -50.44
N ASP A 38 25.12 31.83 -50.25
CA ASP A 38 24.64 32.30 -48.95
C ASP A 38 23.53 31.41 -48.41
N SER A 39 22.58 31.01 -49.26
CA SER A 39 21.50 30.08 -48.89
C SER A 39 22.05 28.74 -48.42
N ARG A 40 23.04 28.18 -49.14
CA ARG A 40 23.70 26.94 -48.76
C ARG A 40 24.45 27.09 -47.44
N ASN A 41 25.22 28.17 -47.26
CA ASN A 41 25.97 28.43 -46.04
C ASN A 41 25.03 28.58 -44.84
N LYS A 42 23.92 29.31 -45.02
CA LYS A 42 22.89 29.49 -43.99
C LYS A 42 22.24 28.15 -43.62
N SER A 43 21.85 27.35 -44.60
CA SER A 43 21.26 26.02 -44.36
C SER A 43 22.20 25.09 -43.59
N ILE A 44 23.49 25.09 -43.93
CA ILE A 44 24.50 24.30 -43.20
C ILE A 44 24.68 24.82 -41.77
N ALA A 45 24.77 26.14 -41.59
CA ALA A 45 24.91 26.74 -40.27
C ALA A 45 23.68 26.44 -39.38
N ASP A 46 22.48 26.56 -39.94
CA ASP A 46 21.22 26.26 -39.23
C ASP A 46 21.13 24.76 -38.89
N ALA A 47 21.51 23.87 -39.80
CA ALA A 47 21.54 22.43 -39.55
C ALA A 47 22.56 22.02 -38.48
N LEU A 48 23.75 22.64 -38.48
CA LEU A 48 24.77 22.41 -37.45
C LEU A 48 24.30 22.91 -36.09
N LYS A 49 23.75 24.13 -36.04
CA LYS A 49 23.20 24.70 -34.81
C LYS A 49 22.08 23.83 -34.25
N LEU A 50 21.17 23.35 -35.10
CA LEU A 50 20.11 22.44 -34.70
C LEU A 50 20.67 21.12 -34.16
N ALA A 51 21.70 20.56 -34.79
CA ALA A 51 22.33 19.33 -34.32
C ALA A 51 23.00 19.51 -32.95
N GLU A 52 23.62 20.67 -32.69
CA GLU A 52 24.21 21.00 -31.40
C GLU A 52 23.13 21.19 -30.32
N THR A 53 22.06 21.95 -30.60
CA THR A 53 20.97 22.15 -29.64
C THR A 53 20.29 20.83 -29.31
N THR A 54 19.98 20.01 -30.31
CA THR A 54 19.38 18.69 -30.11
C THR A 54 20.29 17.77 -29.30
N ARG A 55 21.62 17.81 -29.53
CA ARG A 55 22.55 17.03 -28.69
C ARG A 55 22.55 17.49 -27.24
N ALA A 56 22.54 18.80 -27.00
CA ALA A 56 22.49 19.36 -25.66
C ALA A 56 21.18 19.00 -24.94
N GLU A 57 20.03 19.14 -25.63
CA GLU A 57 18.72 18.73 -25.11
C GLU A 57 18.66 17.23 -24.81
N MET A 58 19.20 16.39 -25.69
CA MET A 58 19.27 14.94 -25.46
C MET A 58 20.15 14.58 -24.25
N ALA A 59 21.27 15.27 -24.05
CA ALA A 59 22.12 15.07 -22.89
C ALA A 59 21.39 15.49 -21.59
N GLN A 60 20.68 16.62 -21.62
CA GLN A 60 19.87 17.08 -20.49
C GLN A 60 18.74 16.08 -20.18
N LEU A 61 17.99 15.65 -21.20
CA LEU A 61 16.92 14.66 -21.04
C LEU A 61 17.42 13.33 -20.46
N GLN A 62 18.63 12.90 -20.81
CA GLN A 62 19.25 11.71 -20.24
C GLN A 62 19.61 11.90 -18.76
N ALA A 63 20.20 13.05 -18.41
CA ALA A 63 20.53 13.37 -17.02
C ALA A 63 19.27 13.49 -16.14
N ASP A 64 18.21 14.11 -16.67
CA ASP A 64 16.92 14.22 -16.00
C ASP A 64 16.26 12.84 -15.83
N ASN A 65 16.30 11.99 -16.86
CA ASN A 65 15.81 10.61 -16.76
C ASN A 65 16.55 9.81 -15.69
N GLU A 66 17.88 9.91 -15.67
CA GLU A 66 18.69 9.21 -14.67
C GLU A 66 18.33 9.68 -13.25
N THR A 67 18.15 10.99 -13.07
CA THR A 67 17.70 11.57 -11.80
C THR A 67 16.33 11.05 -11.39
N ILE A 68 15.34 11.07 -12.29
CA ILE A 68 14.00 10.54 -12.05
C ILE A 68 14.04 9.07 -11.67
N ILE A 69 14.86 8.26 -12.34
CA ILE A 69 15.01 6.83 -12.03
C ILE A 69 15.62 6.64 -10.63
N GLN A 70 16.60 7.44 -10.25
CA GLN A 70 17.20 7.37 -8.91
C GLN A 70 16.21 7.79 -7.82
N GLU A 71 15.46 8.87 -8.05
CA GLU A 71 14.40 9.33 -7.14
C GLU A 71 13.32 8.26 -6.98
N ALA A 72 12.83 7.68 -8.08
CA ALA A 72 11.84 6.62 -8.05
C ALA A 72 12.34 5.37 -7.30
N ARG A 73 13.62 5.01 -7.43
CA ARG A 73 14.24 3.91 -6.66
C ARG A 73 14.29 4.24 -5.17
N LYS A 74 14.68 5.46 -4.81
CA LYS A 74 14.74 5.91 -3.41
C LYS A 74 13.36 5.94 -2.77
N GLU A 75 12.35 6.43 -3.49
CA GLU A 75 10.96 6.43 -3.05
C GLU A 75 10.44 5.01 -2.87
N ARG A 76 10.67 4.12 -3.84
CA ARG A 76 10.33 2.70 -3.74
C ARG A 76 10.95 2.05 -2.51
N ASP A 77 12.23 2.29 -2.26
CA ASP A 77 12.93 1.68 -1.12
C ASP A 77 12.41 2.22 0.22
N THR A 78 12.03 3.51 0.25
CA THR A 78 11.37 4.14 1.40
C THR A 78 10.01 3.51 1.65
N LEU A 79 9.17 3.39 0.62
CA LEU A 79 7.85 2.77 0.71
C LEU A 79 7.94 1.30 1.13
N LEU A 80 8.92 0.55 0.62
CA LEU A 80 9.13 -0.84 1.03
C LEU A 80 9.57 -0.96 2.49
N LYS A 81 10.38 -0.02 2.97
CA LYS A 81 10.76 0.05 4.39
C LYS A 81 9.55 0.36 5.26
N GLU A 82 8.78 1.40 4.92
CA GLU A 82 7.56 1.78 5.64
C GLU A 82 6.55 0.64 5.67
N ALA A 83 6.36 -0.08 4.55
CA ALA A 83 5.47 -1.24 4.51
C ALA A 83 5.93 -2.38 5.43
N ARG A 84 7.25 -2.61 5.56
CA ARG A 84 7.80 -3.60 6.50
C ARG A 84 7.60 -3.17 7.94
N ASP A 85 7.88 -1.91 8.25
CA ASP A 85 7.73 -1.35 9.59
C ASP A 85 6.25 -1.39 10.02
N LEU A 86 5.33 -0.99 9.14
CA LEU A 86 3.88 -1.07 9.36
C LEU A 86 3.43 -2.52 9.57
N LYS A 87 3.90 -3.46 8.74
CA LYS A 87 3.60 -4.88 8.90
C LYS A 87 4.02 -5.38 10.28
N GLU A 88 5.22 -5.04 10.73
CA GLU A 88 5.74 -5.47 12.01
C GLU A 88 4.95 -4.85 13.17
N GLN A 89 4.57 -3.58 13.07
CA GLN A 89 3.67 -2.92 14.01
C GLN A 89 2.30 -3.59 14.08
N ILE A 90 1.69 -3.90 12.95
CA ILE A 90 0.39 -4.60 12.89
C ILE A 90 0.49 -5.98 13.55
N ILE A 91 1.56 -6.73 13.28
CA ILE A 91 1.77 -8.05 13.88
C ILE A 91 1.94 -7.91 15.40
N ALA A 92 2.76 -6.97 15.86
CA ALA A 92 2.97 -6.73 17.28
C ALA A 92 1.68 -6.30 18.00
N GLN A 93 0.89 -5.41 17.39
CA GLN A 93 -0.40 -4.98 17.92
C GLN A 93 -1.39 -6.14 17.96
N ALA A 94 -1.52 -6.91 16.88
CA ALA A 94 -2.41 -8.07 16.82
C ALA A 94 -2.03 -9.14 17.87
N GLN A 95 -0.73 -9.37 18.09
CA GLN A 95 -0.26 -10.27 19.16
C GLN A 95 -0.60 -9.75 20.55
N GLN A 96 -0.48 -8.44 20.78
CA GLN A 96 -0.81 -7.82 22.06
C GLN A 96 -2.32 -7.88 22.33
N GLU A 97 -3.14 -7.57 21.34
CA GLU A 97 -4.60 -7.67 21.42
C GLU A 97 -5.04 -9.12 21.65
N ALA A 98 -4.46 -10.08 20.91
CA ALA A 98 -4.75 -11.50 21.10
C ALA A 98 -4.38 -11.99 22.51
N LYS A 99 -3.25 -11.55 23.08
CA LYS A 99 -2.88 -11.87 24.47
C LYS A 99 -3.88 -11.27 25.46
N SER A 100 -4.24 -10.01 25.29
CA SER A 100 -5.22 -9.34 26.16
C SER A 100 -6.59 -10.03 26.12
N GLU A 101 -7.05 -10.43 24.93
CA GLU A 101 -8.34 -11.13 24.80
C GLU A 101 -8.25 -12.55 25.36
N ALA A 102 -7.13 -13.26 25.16
CA ALA A 102 -6.91 -14.56 25.78
C ALA A 102 -6.93 -14.48 27.32
N GLU A 103 -6.25 -13.49 27.91
CA GLU A 103 -6.29 -13.25 29.36
C GLU A 103 -7.72 -12.98 29.84
N LYS A 104 -8.47 -12.14 29.14
CA LYS A 104 -9.88 -11.85 29.46
C LYS A 104 -10.75 -13.10 29.39
N ILE A 105 -10.61 -13.92 28.35
CA ILE A 105 -11.33 -15.19 28.20
C ILE A 105 -10.98 -16.13 29.36
N THR A 106 -9.70 -16.24 29.73
CA THR A 106 -9.29 -17.10 30.85
C THR A 106 -9.86 -16.62 32.18
N GLN A 107 -9.87 -15.31 32.43
CA GLN A 107 -10.48 -14.74 33.65
C GLN A 107 -11.99 -15.00 33.69
N GLN A 108 -12.70 -14.81 32.57
CA GLN A 108 -14.12 -15.12 32.48
C GLN A 108 -14.40 -16.61 32.67
N ALA A 109 -13.56 -17.49 32.11
CA ALA A 109 -13.70 -18.93 32.29
C ALA A 109 -13.49 -19.33 33.76
N LEU A 110 -12.47 -18.77 34.44
CA LEU A 110 -12.24 -19.00 35.87
C LEU A 110 -13.42 -18.53 36.72
N GLN A 111 -13.97 -17.35 36.43
CA GLN A 111 -15.13 -16.81 37.13
C GLN A 111 -16.37 -17.69 36.92
N SER A 112 -16.60 -18.17 35.70
CA SER A 112 -17.69 -19.13 35.42
C SER A 112 -17.49 -20.45 36.15
N ILE A 113 -16.26 -20.98 36.21
CA ILE A 113 -15.94 -22.21 36.96
C ILE A 113 -16.21 -22.02 38.46
N GLU A 114 -15.87 -20.86 39.03
CA GLU A 114 -16.14 -20.55 40.43
C GLU A 114 -17.65 -20.51 40.71
N ASN A 115 -18.42 -19.86 39.84
CA ASN A 115 -19.89 -19.84 39.94
C ASN A 115 -20.50 -21.24 39.81
N GLU A 116 -20.05 -22.04 38.84
CA GLU A 116 -20.51 -23.43 38.66
C GLU A 116 -20.17 -24.30 39.88
N LYS A 117 -19.00 -24.11 40.49
CA LYS A 117 -18.64 -24.80 41.72
C LYS A 117 -19.58 -24.44 42.88
N LEU A 118 -19.94 -23.16 43.02
CA LEU A 118 -20.90 -22.73 44.03
C LEU A 118 -22.28 -23.35 43.81
N ASN A 119 -22.76 -23.36 42.56
CA ASN A 119 -24.01 -24.00 42.18
C ASN A 119 -23.99 -25.51 42.49
N ALA A 120 -22.91 -26.20 42.13
CA ALA A 120 -22.74 -27.63 42.40
C ALA A 120 -22.71 -27.94 43.92
N ILE A 121 -22.10 -27.08 44.73
CA ILE A 121 -22.13 -27.23 46.20
C ILE A 121 -23.55 -27.07 46.73
N GLU A 122 -24.32 -26.11 46.22
CA GLU A 122 -25.69 -25.88 46.64
C GLU A 122 -26.62 -27.03 46.22
N GLU A 123 -26.45 -27.56 45.00
CA GLU A 123 -27.13 -28.77 44.55
C GLU A 123 -26.79 -29.98 45.42
N LEU A 124 -25.51 -30.14 45.78
CA LEU A 124 -25.07 -31.22 46.67
C LEU A 124 -25.73 -31.10 48.06
N ARG A 125 -25.84 -29.88 48.61
CA ARG A 125 -26.55 -29.65 49.88
C ARG A 125 -28.01 -30.03 49.79
N GLY A 126 -28.69 -29.66 48.71
CA GLY A 126 -30.06 -30.08 48.45
C GLY A 126 -30.21 -31.60 48.43
N LYS A 127 -29.30 -32.30 47.72
CA LYS A 127 -29.32 -33.77 47.64
C LYS A 127 -29.04 -34.44 48.99
N VAL A 128 -28.11 -33.90 49.78
CA VAL A 128 -27.81 -34.40 51.13
C VAL A 128 -29.00 -34.20 52.07
N ALA A 129 -29.71 -33.07 51.98
CA ALA A 129 -30.93 -32.83 52.76
C ALA A 129 -32.03 -33.84 52.40
N GLU A 130 -32.25 -34.11 51.11
CA GLU A 130 -33.22 -35.10 50.64
C GLU A 130 -32.89 -36.52 51.16
N ILE A 131 -31.63 -36.95 51.03
CA ILE A 131 -31.16 -38.25 51.56
C ILE A 131 -31.32 -38.31 53.09
N SER A 132 -31.05 -37.21 53.79
CA SER A 132 -31.19 -37.15 55.25
C SER A 132 -32.65 -37.29 55.69
N ILE A 133 -33.59 -36.69 54.95
CA ILE A 133 -35.04 -36.85 55.17
C ILE A 133 -35.45 -38.30 54.89
N GLU A 134 -35.01 -38.90 53.78
CA GLU A 134 -35.34 -40.30 53.43
C GLU A 134 -34.83 -41.30 54.50
N ILE A 135 -33.62 -41.08 55.02
CA ILE A 135 -33.07 -41.88 56.12
C ILE A 135 -33.90 -41.68 57.40
N ALA A 136 -34.24 -40.44 57.75
CA ALA A 136 -35.07 -40.14 58.91
C ALA A 136 -36.45 -40.80 58.80
N GLU A 137 -37.08 -40.77 57.63
CA GLU A 137 -38.35 -41.44 57.34
C GLU A 137 -38.24 -42.96 57.51
N LYS A 138 -37.19 -43.60 56.97
CA LYS A 138 -36.97 -45.05 57.13
C LYS A 138 -36.76 -45.43 58.60
N ILE A 139 -35.97 -44.66 59.35
CA ILE A 139 -35.74 -44.92 60.79
C ILE A 139 -37.05 -44.74 61.57
N LEU A 140 -37.80 -43.65 61.33
CA LEU A 140 -39.11 -43.41 61.95
C LEU A 140 -40.10 -44.53 61.64
N ALA A 141 -40.18 -44.98 60.38
CA ALA A 141 -41.04 -46.08 59.98
C ALA A 141 -40.66 -47.39 60.69
N GLN A 142 -39.37 -47.66 60.85
CA GLN A 142 -38.88 -48.84 61.56
C GLN A 142 -39.17 -48.77 63.07
N GLU A 143 -38.98 -47.62 63.71
CA GLU A 143 -39.23 -47.45 65.14
C GLU A 143 -40.74 -47.45 65.47
N LEU A 144 -41.58 -46.88 64.60
CA LEU A 144 -43.04 -46.92 64.73
C LEU A 144 -43.63 -48.32 64.49
N SER A 145 -42.90 -49.20 63.79
CA SER A 145 -43.28 -50.60 63.58
C SER A 145 -43.22 -51.43 64.87
N ASP A 146 -42.49 -50.96 65.90
CA ASP A 146 -42.45 -51.58 67.22
C ASP A 146 -43.52 -50.99 68.15
N LYS A 147 -44.50 -51.81 68.55
CA LYS A 147 -45.71 -51.39 69.30
C LYS A 147 -45.38 -50.63 70.59
N LYS A 148 -44.27 -50.96 71.25
CA LYS A 148 -43.81 -50.32 72.50
C LYS A 148 -43.21 -48.93 72.29
N ALA A 149 -42.55 -48.67 71.16
CA ALA A 149 -41.93 -47.38 70.87
C ALA A 149 -42.99 -46.33 70.49
N SER A 150 -44.01 -46.73 69.70
CA SER A 150 -45.16 -45.89 69.36
C SER A 150 -45.94 -45.37 70.59
N GLU A 151 -46.26 -46.24 71.56
CA GLU A 151 -46.94 -45.83 72.80
C GLU A 151 -46.10 -44.85 73.65
N LYS A 152 -44.78 -45.00 73.64
CA LYS A 152 -43.87 -44.12 74.38
C LYS A 152 -43.75 -42.72 73.75
N PHE A 153 -43.72 -42.65 72.41
CA PHE A 153 -43.66 -41.40 71.65
C PHE A 153 -44.96 -40.58 71.77
N ILE A 154 -46.12 -41.24 71.74
CA ILE A 154 -47.42 -40.61 71.95
C ILE A 154 -47.51 -40.01 73.35
N ASN A 155 -47.12 -40.77 74.38
CA ASN A 155 -47.14 -40.28 75.76
C ASN A 155 -46.19 -39.09 75.97
N GLN A 156 -44.99 -39.10 75.40
CA GLN A 156 -44.06 -37.96 75.46
C GLN A 156 -44.56 -36.73 74.67
N SER A 157 -45.20 -36.91 73.53
CA SER A 157 -45.75 -35.80 72.73
C SER A 157 -46.91 -35.11 73.45
N ILE A 158 -47.78 -35.88 74.11
CA ILE A 158 -48.85 -35.35 74.98
C ILE A 158 -48.27 -34.63 76.20
N GLN A 159 -47.10 -35.05 76.71
CA GLN A 159 -46.43 -34.41 77.83
C GLN A 159 -45.79 -33.06 77.44
N ASN A 160 -45.13 -32.98 76.27
CA ASN A 160 -44.54 -31.74 75.77
C ASN A 160 -45.60 -30.69 75.35
N LEU A 161 -46.76 -31.12 74.85
CA LEU A 161 -47.89 -30.21 74.57
C LEU A 161 -48.58 -29.67 75.82
N LYS A 162 -48.32 -30.25 77.00
CA LYS A 162 -48.78 -29.73 78.30
C LYS A 162 -47.76 -28.83 79.00
N LEU A 163 -46.56 -28.66 78.42
CA LEU A 163 -45.44 -27.91 78.99
C LEU A 163 -45.15 -26.59 78.25
N ASN A 164 -45.94 -26.24 77.24
CA ASN A 164 -46.14 -24.88 76.70
C ASN A 164 -47.61 -24.48 76.89
#